data_AF-A0ABD1ABV9-F1
#
_entry.id   AF-A0ABD1ABV9-F1
#
_cell.length_a   1.000
_cell.length_b   1.000
_cell.length_c   1.000
_cell.angle_alpha   90.00
_cell.angle_beta   90.00
_cell.angle_gamma   90.00
#
_symmetry.space_group_name_H-M   'P 1'
#
loop_
_entity.id
_entity.type
_entity.pdbx_description
1 polymer ?
#
loop_
_entity_poly.entity_id
_entity_poly.type
_entity_poly.pdbx_seq_one_letter_code
_entity_poly.pdbx_strand_id
1 'polypeptide(L)'
;MNSSSAPSHNVFVYGSILEPAVAAVILDRAADTVPAVLHDYHRYKLKELTYPCIVPFQSGKVNGKVITGISDAELNNFDVIEGSSYERVTVEVLRMDNSEKMKVETYVWVNKDDPRMYGEWDFEEWRVIHAEKFVEKFKKILEWKKNPNANRWEDIMEPML
;
A
#
# COMPACT_ATOMS: atom_id res chain seq x y z
N MET A 1 14.96 23.97 12.99
CA MET A 1 14.53 24.34 11.63
C MET A 1 13.72 23.17 11.10
N ASN A 2 12.39 23.21 11.22
CA ASN A 2 11.52 22.16 10.69
C ASN A 2 11.38 22.40 9.19
N SER A 3 12.23 21.77 8.39
CA SER A 3 11.97 21.63 6.96
C SER A 3 10.84 20.61 6.81
N SER A 4 9.60 21.08 6.90
CA SER A 4 8.48 20.39 6.27
C SER A 4 8.78 20.43 4.77
N SER A 5 9.42 19.38 4.25
CA SER A 5 9.62 19.23 2.81
C SER A 5 8.25 19.29 2.14
N ALA A 6 8.14 20.08 1.08
CA ALA A 6 6.92 20.17 0.31
C ALA A 6 6.53 18.75 -0.15
N PRO A 7 5.23 18.39 -0.12
CA PRO A 7 4.76 17.09 -0.56
C PRO A 7 5.26 16.80 -1.98
N SER A 8 6.17 15.85 -2.12
CA SER A 8 6.91 15.59 -3.37
C SER A 8 6.75 14.17 -3.88
N HIS A 9 6.17 13.28 -3.08
CA HIS A 9 6.08 11.87 -3.41
C HIS A 9 4.71 11.51 -3.98
N ASN A 10 4.73 10.54 -4.88
CA ASN A 10 3.54 9.96 -5.46
C ASN A 10 3.65 8.44 -5.31
N VAL A 11 2.67 7.81 -4.68
CA VAL A 11 2.71 6.37 -4.39
C VAL A 11 1.57 5.67 -5.11
N PHE A 12 1.90 4.69 -5.94
CA PHE A 12 0.92 3.80 -6.55
C PHE A 12 0.53 2.69 -5.57
N VAL A 13 -0.77 2.63 -5.28
CA VAL A 13 -1.41 1.63 -4.42
C VAL A 13 -2.35 0.74 -5.24
N TYR A 14 -2.39 -0.54 -4.89
CA TYR A 14 -3.09 -1.57 -5.68
C TYR A 14 -3.83 -2.61 -4.82
N GLY A 15 -3.78 -2.47 -3.49
CA GLY A 15 -4.33 -3.42 -2.53
C GLY A 15 -5.20 -2.76 -1.47
N SER A 16 -4.96 -3.07 -0.21
CA SER A 16 -5.75 -2.58 0.94
C SER A 16 -5.86 -1.06 1.01
N ILE A 17 -4.81 -0.34 0.63
CA ILE A 17 -4.73 1.13 0.67
C ILE A 17 -5.59 1.78 -0.45
N LEU A 18 -6.20 1.00 -1.35
CA LEU A 18 -7.20 1.52 -2.29
C LEU A 18 -8.47 2.03 -1.59
N GLU A 19 -8.75 1.52 -0.39
CA GLU A 19 -9.88 1.94 0.45
C GLU A 19 -9.59 3.32 1.07
N PRO A 20 -10.42 4.34 0.79
CA PRO A 20 -10.20 5.70 1.32
C PRO A 20 -10.03 5.77 2.83
N ALA A 21 -10.80 5.00 3.60
CA ALA A 21 -10.66 4.99 5.06
C ALA A 21 -9.30 4.45 5.53
N VAL A 22 -8.76 3.44 4.83
CA VAL A 22 -7.44 2.88 5.11
C VAL A 22 -6.35 3.90 4.75
N ALA A 23 -6.40 4.48 3.56
CA ALA A 23 -5.45 5.51 3.14
C ALA A 23 -5.44 6.72 4.09
N ALA A 24 -6.61 7.14 4.57
CA ALA A 24 -6.73 8.26 5.47
C ALA A 24 -6.06 8.02 6.84
N VAL A 25 -6.04 6.78 7.33
CA VAL A 25 -5.29 6.42 8.54
C VAL A 25 -3.79 6.59 8.35
N ILE A 26 -3.27 6.19 7.19
CA ILE A 26 -1.83 6.27 6.89
C ILE A 26 -1.37 7.72 6.79
N LEU A 27 -2.20 8.56 6.15
CA LEU A 27 -1.89 9.96 5.89
C LEU A 27 -2.28 10.91 7.02
N ASP A 28 -3.18 10.50 7.93
CA ASP A 28 -3.85 11.37 8.90
C ASP A 28 -4.66 12.52 8.24
N ARG A 29 -5.13 12.28 7.01
CA ARG A 29 -5.97 13.19 6.20
C ARG A 29 -6.60 12.44 5.02
N ALA A 30 -7.51 13.08 4.31
CA ALA A 30 -8.01 12.51 3.05
C ALA A 30 -6.88 12.40 2.00
N ALA A 31 -6.88 11.28 1.25
CA ALA A 31 -5.95 11.02 0.17
C ALA A 31 -6.46 11.63 -1.14
N ASP A 32 -5.62 12.41 -1.81
CA ASP A 32 -5.86 12.81 -3.20
C ASP A 32 -5.38 11.70 -4.12
N THR A 33 -6.28 11.14 -4.92
CA THR A 33 -5.97 9.96 -5.75
C THR A 33 -6.31 10.16 -7.21
N VAL A 34 -5.43 9.64 -8.07
CA VAL A 34 -5.64 9.55 -9.51
C VAL A 34 -5.66 8.08 -9.94
N PRO A 35 -6.70 7.58 -10.64
CA PRO A 35 -6.71 6.22 -11.15
C PRO A 35 -5.56 5.99 -12.15
N ALA A 36 -4.86 4.86 -12.03
CA ALA A 36 -3.71 4.56 -12.86
C ALA A 36 -3.53 3.06 -13.12
N VAL A 37 -2.77 2.73 -14.17
CA VAL A 37 -2.39 1.37 -14.55
C VAL A 37 -0.88 1.21 -14.45
N LEU A 38 -0.43 0.23 -13.70
CA LEU A 38 0.94 -0.24 -13.72
C LEU A 38 1.06 -1.39 -14.72
N HIS A 39 1.96 -1.25 -15.70
CA HIS A 39 2.24 -2.29 -16.71
C HIS A 39 3.42 -3.15 -16.29
N ASP A 40 3.49 -4.37 -16.81
CA ASP A 40 4.56 -5.37 -16.56
C ASP A 40 4.61 -5.87 -15.11
N TYR A 41 3.48 -5.83 -14.41
CA TYR A 41 3.26 -6.43 -13.09
C TYR A 41 1.97 -7.24 -13.08
N HIS A 42 1.91 -8.24 -12.20
CA HIS A 42 0.68 -8.97 -11.91
C HIS A 42 0.38 -8.92 -10.40
N ARG A 43 -0.91 -8.86 -10.06
CA ARG A 43 -1.39 -8.77 -8.67
C ARG A 43 -1.93 -10.12 -8.22
N TYR A 44 -1.27 -10.73 -7.26
CA TYR A 44 -1.62 -12.06 -6.73
C TYR A 44 -2.34 -11.99 -5.39
N LYS A 45 -3.23 -12.96 -5.13
CA LYS A 45 -3.60 -13.34 -3.75
C LYS A 45 -2.44 -14.12 -3.13
N LEU A 46 -2.28 -14.03 -1.81
CA LEU A 46 -1.32 -14.82 -1.05
C LEU A 46 -2.08 -15.75 -0.11
N LYS A 47 -1.75 -17.05 -0.08
CA LYS A 47 -2.36 -17.97 0.88
C LYS A 47 -2.11 -17.48 2.30
N GLU A 48 -3.14 -17.57 3.15
CA GLU A 48 -3.13 -17.15 4.57
C GLU A 48 -2.98 -15.63 4.79
N LEU A 49 -2.86 -14.84 3.72
CA LEU A 49 -2.82 -13.38 3.81
C LEU A 49 -4.04 -12.78 3.11
N THR A 50 -4.60 -11.76 3.73
CA THR A 50 -5.81 -11.10 3.23
C THR A 50 -5.48 -9.95 2.27
N TYR A 51 -4.23 -9.50 2.22
CA TYR A 51 -3.77 -8.41 1.37
C TYR A 51 -2.99 -8.94 0.16
N PRO A 52 -3.09 -8.27 -1.00
CA PRO A 52 -2.46 -8.74 -2.23
C PRO A 52 -0.99 -8.34 -2.30
N CYS A 53 -0.30 -8.92 -3.27
CA CYS A 53 1.05 -8.50 -3.61
C CYS A 53 1.18 -8.33 -5.12
N ILE A 54 2.14 -7.49 -5.56
CA ILE A 54 2.53 -7.43 -6.97
C ILE A 54 3.95 -7.93 -7.14
N VAL A 55 4.19 -8.59 -8.28
CA VAL A 55 5.52 -8.95 -8.75
C VAL A 55 5.65 -8.66 -10.25
N PRO A 56 6.87 -8.45 -10.77
CA PRO A 56 7.08 -8.26 -12.20
C PRO A 56 6.54 -9.45 -12.99
N PHE A 57 5.74 -9.16 -14.01
CA PHE A 57 5.16 -10.16 -14.91
C PHE A 57 4.96 -9.53 -16.29
N GLN A 58 5.69 -10.02 -17.28
CA GLN A 58 5.68 -9.44 -18.63
C GLN A 58 4.26 -9.42 -19.21
N SER A 59 3.85 -8.28 -19.77
CA SER A 59 2.49 -8.06 -20.32
C SER A 59 1.36 -8.04 -19.27
N GLY A 60 1.70 -8.18 -17.98
CA GLY A 60 0.78 -7.99 -16.87
C GLY A 60 0.32 -6.54 -16.75
N LYS A 61 -0.84 -6.33 -16.15
CA LYS A 61 -1.38 -5.00 -15.85
C LYS A 61 -2.05 -5.02 -14.49
N VAL A 62 -1.76 -4.01 -13.67
CA VAL A 62 -2.38 -3.82 -12.37
C VAL A 62 -3.13 -2.49 -12.37
N ASN A 63 -4.45 -2.57 -12.19
CA ASN A 63 -5.28 -1.39 -11.97
C ASN A 63 -5.21 -0.98 -10.50
N GLY A 64 -4.92 0.29 -10.27
CA GLY A 64 -4.82 0.87 -8.95
C GLY A 64 -5.03 2.38 -8.97
N LYS A 65 -4.46 3.05 -7.97
CA LYS A 65 -4.52 4.51 -7.83
C LYS A 65 -3.16 5.04 -7.44
N VAL A 66 -2.82 6.24 -7.90
CA VAL A 66 -1.70 7.01 -7.38
C VAL A 66 -2.23 7.94 -6.32
N ILE A 67 -1.71 7.85 -5.10
CA ILE A 67 -1.88 8.86 -4.07
C ILE A 67 -0.82 9.94 -4.33
N THR A 68 -1.25 11.17 -4.54
CA THR A 68 -0.35 12.29 -4.87
C THR A 68 -0.08 13.18 -3.67
N GLY A 69 1.02 13.92 -3.75
CA GLY A 69 1.35 14.94 -2.75
C GLY A 69 1.61 14.35 -1.37
N ILE A 70 2.41 13.28 -1.31
CA ILE A 70 2.84 12.64 -0.06
C ILE A 70 4.12 13.32 0.43
N SER A 71 4.15 13.70 1.70
CA SER A 71 5.33 14.20 2.41
C SER A 71 6.25 13.06 2.87
N ASP A 72 7.51 13.37 3.21
CA ASP A 72 8.45 12.36 3.72
C ASP A 72 7.94 11.62 4.97
N ALA A 73 7.25 12.34 5.87
CA ALA A 73 6.72 11.78 7.11
C ALA A 73 5.57 10.80 6.84
N GLU A 74 4.68 11.16 5.92
CA GLU A 74 3.60 10.28 5.45
C GLU A 74 4.17 9.08 4.70
N LEU A 75 5.16 9.27 3.83
CA LEU A 75 5.83 8.20 3.11
C LEU A 75 6.44 7.17 4.07
N ASN A 76 7.04 7.62 5.17
CA ASN A 76 7.56 6.74 6.22
C ASN A 76 6.45 5.99 6.98
N ASN A 77 5.19 6.46 6.98
CA ASN A 77 4.08 5.66 7.51
C ASN A 77 3.76 4.47 6.60
N PHE A 78 3.82 4.66 5.27
CA PHE A 78 3.69 3.54 4.33
C PHE A 78 4.80 2.51 4.56
N ASP A 79 6.06 2.93 4.69
CA ASP A 79 7.18 2.00 4.94
C ASP A 79 6.98 1.13 6.19
N VAL A 80 6.49 1.74 7.28
CA VAL A 80 6.23 1.02 8.53
C VAL A 80 5.08 0.03 8.39
N ILE A 81 4.05 0.38 7.62
CA ILE A 81 2.87 -0.47 7.41
C ILE A 81 3.17 -1.65 6.49
N GLU A 82 3.87 -1.40 5.39
CA GLU A 82 4.25 -2.42 4.41
C GLU A 82 5.33 -3.34 4.97
N GLY A 83 6.20 -2.80 5.83
CA GLY A 83 7.22 -3.54 6.55
C GLY A 83 8.27 -4.16 5.62
N SER A 84 8.93 -5.22 6.10
CA SER A 84 10.02 -5.89 5.35
C SER A 84 9.54 -6.87 4.27
N SER A 85 8.23 -7.11 4.17
CA SER A 85 7.65 -8.04 3.18
C SER A 85 7.61 -7.43 1.79
N TYR A 86 7.64 -6.10 1.70
CA TYR A 86 7.65 -5.34 0.47
C TYR A 86 8.89 -4.47 0.35
N GLU A 87 9.38 -4.29 -0.87
CA GLU A 87 10.39 -3.31 -1.23
C GLU A 87 9.74 -2.10 -1.90
N ARG A 88 10.10 -0.89 -1.45
CA ARG A 88 9.70 0.33 -2.14
C ARG A 88 10.56 0.52 -3.38
N VAL A 89 9.93 0.63 -4.54
CA VAL A 89 10.61 0.79 -5.83
C VAL A 89 9.96 1.91 -6.64
N THR A 90 10.75 2.56 -7.49
CA THR A 90 10.22 3.54 -8.45
C THR A 90 9.77 2.84 -9.74
N VAL A 91 8.54 3.10 -10.15
CA VAL A 91 7.92 2.57 -11.37
C VAL A 91 7.31 3.69 -12.21
N GLU A 92 6.96 3.37 -13.46
CA GLU A 92 6.19 4.25 -14.33
C GLU A 92 4.77 3.69 -14.49
N VAL A 93 3.77 4.51 -14.18
CA VAL A 93 2.36 4.17 -14.35
C VAL A 93 1.73 5.03 -15.45
N LEU A 94 0.67 4.51 -16.06
CA LEU A 94 -0.17 5.25 -16.99
C LEU A 94 -1.39 5.79 -16.24
N ARG A 95 -1.54 7.10 -16.16
CA ARG A 95 -2.74 7.73 -15.59
C ARG A 95 -3.95 7.44 -16.47
N MET A 96 -5.08 7.10 -15.88
CA MET A 96 -6.30 6.80 -16.64
C MET A 96 -7.10 8.05 -17.02
N ASP A 97 -6.90 9.17 -16.33
CA ASP A 97 -7.64 10.41 -16.57
C ASP A 97 -7.17 11.15 -17.81
N ASN A 98 -5.87 11.08 -18.14
CA ASN A 98 -5.29 11.78 -19.28
C ASN A 98 -4.32 10.94 -20.13
N SER A 99 -4.13 9.65 -19.81
CA SER A 99 -3.18 8.75 -20.50
C SER A 99 -1.71 9.21 -20.46
N GLU A 100 -1.34 10.07 -19.52
CA GLU A 100 0.06 10.45 -19.32
C GLU A 100 0.79 9.43 -18.46
N LYS A 101 2.10 9.28 -18.74
CA LYS A 101 3.00 8.50 -17.92
C LYS A 101 3.46 9.30 -16.71
N MET A 102 3.50 8.66 -15.55
CA MET A 102 3.92 9.27 -14.29
C MET A 102 4.91 8.35 -13.57
N LYS A 103 6.04 8.90 -13.15
CA LYS A 103 6.97 8.20 -12.25
C LYS A 103 6.47 8.30 -10.81
N VAL A 104 6.36 7.17 -10.16
CA VAL A 104 5.78 7.02 -8.82
C VAL A 104 6.53 5.93 -8.06
N GLU A 105 6.41 5.91 -6.74
CA GLU A 105 6.89 4.80 -5.92
C GLU A 105 5.77 3.77 -5.73
N THR A 106 6.11 2.51 -5.53
CA THR A 106 5.16 1.45 -5.16
C THR A 106 5.86 0.40 -4.33
N TYR A 107 5.08 -0.46 -3.67
CA TYR A 107 5.58 -1.53 -2.82
C TYR A 107 5.47 -2.85 -3.57
N VAL A 108 6.58 -3.51 -3.85
CA VAL A 108 6.63 -4.79 -4.60
C VAL A 108 6.99 -5.90 -3.63
N TRP A 109 6.41 -7.09 -3.81
CA TRP A 109 6.71 -8.21 -2.92
C TRP A 109 8.16 -8.66 -3.07
N VAL A 110 8.87 -8.80 -1.95
CA VAL A 110 10.30 -9.14 -1.95
C VAL A 110 10.54 -10.55 -2.51
N ASN A 111 9.69 -11.52 -2.14
CA ASN A 111 9.86 -12.92 -2.55
C ASN A 111 9.11 -13.25 -3.85
N LYS A 112 9.71 -12.94 -5.01
CA LYS A 112 9.05 -13.06 -6.33
C LYS A 112 8.56 -14.47 -6.69
N ASP A 113 9.15 -15.50 -6.09
CA ASP A 113 8.83 -16.92 -6.32
C ASP A 113 8.01 -17.55 -5.17
N ASP A 114 7.29 -16.73 -4.39
CA ASP A 114 6.53 -17.21 -3.23
C ASP A 114 5.45 -18.24 -3.65
N PRO A 115 5.54 -19.50 -3.20
CA PRO A 115 4.60 -20.57 -3.59
C PRO A 115 3.19 -20.36 -3.03
N ARG A 116 3.00 -19.36 -2.16
CA ARG A 116 1.70 -18.94 -1.66
C ARG A 116 0.97 -18.03 -2.64
N MET A 117 1.62 -17.50 -3.69
CA MET A 117 0.96 -16.67 -4.69
C MET A 117 0.01 -17.50 -5.56
N TYR A 118 -1.22 -17.03 -5.72
CA TYR A 118 -2.20 -17.66 -6.59
C TYR A 118 -3.31 -16.68 -6.99
N GLY A 119 -3.87 -16.90 -8.19
CA GLY A 119 -5.06 -16.19 -8.66
C GLY A 119 -4.93 -14.66 -8.71
N GLU A 120 -6.06 -14.01 -9.02
CA GLU A 120 -6.22 -12.56 -9.02
C GLU A 120 -6.89 -12.12 -7.71
N TRP A 121 -6.49 -10.97 -7.17
CA TRP A 121 -7.11 -10.38 -5.99
C TRP A 121 -8.25 -9.43 -6.35
N ASP A 122 -9.38 -9.57 -5.67
CA ASP A 122 -10.57 -8.75 -5.86
C ASP A 122 -10.71 -7.74 -4.72
N PHE A 123 -10.72 -6.46 -5.09
CA PHE A 123 -10.82 -5.35 -4.13
C PHE A 123 -12.19 -5.29 -3.45
N GLU A 124 -13.26 -5.58 -4.18
CA GLU A 124 -14.63 -5.41 -3.68
C GLU A 124 -14.97 -6.52 -2.68
N GLU A 125 -14.60 -7.76 -3.00
CA GLU A 125 -14.67 -8.90 -2.09
C GLU A 125 -13.90 -8.60 -0.79
N TRP A 126 -12.67 -8.10 -0.93
CA TRP A 126 -11.83 -7.77 0.21
C TRP A 126 -12.41 -6.64 1.06
N ARG A 127 -12.88 -5.56 0.42
CA ARG A 127 -13.35 -4.35 1.10
C ARG A 127 -14.47 -4.67 2.08
N VAL A 128 -15.47 -5.44 1.65
CA VAL A 128 -16.64 -5.77 2.47
C VAL A 128 -16.26 -6.58 3.72
N ILE A 129 -15.23 -7.43 3.63
CA ILE A 129 -14.88 -8.37 4.70
C ILE A 129 -13.79 -7.82 5.63
N HIS A 130 -12.84 -7.04 5.09
CA HIS A 130 -11.58 -6.75 5.76
C HIS A 130 -11.28 -5.26 5.98
N ALA A 131 -11.92 -4.33 5.27
CA ALA A 131 -11.55 -2.91 5.32
C ALA A 131 -11.54 -2.32 6.75
N GLU A 132 -12.60 -2.54 7.53
CA GLU A 132 -12.71 -2.02 8.89
C GLU A 132 -11.58 -2.55 9.80
N LYS A 133 -11.27 -3.84 9.70
CA LYS A 133 -10.18 -4.46 10.47
C LYS A 133 -8.82 -3.87 10.12
N PHE A 134 -8.61 -3.52 8.84
CA PHE A 134 -7.37 -2.88 8.41
C PHE A 134 -7.25 -1.43 8.89
N VAL A 135 -8.35 -0.69 8.93
CA VAL A 135 -8.40 0.66 9.53
C VAL A 135 -7.95 0.59 11.00
N GLU A 136 -8.51 -0.32 11.79
CA GLU A 136 -8.12 -0.50 13.20
C GLU A 136 -6.67 -0.95 13.36
N LYS A 137 -6.24 -1.91 12.54
CA LYS A 137 -4.86 -2.42 12.54
C LYS A 137 -3.86 -1.29 12.28
N PHE A 138 -4.05 -0.52 11.21
CA PHE A 138 -3.10 0.53 10.83
C PHE A 138 -3.06 1.66 11.85
N LYS A 139 -4.19 1.98 12.51
CA LYS A 139 -4.19 2.91 13.66
C LYS A 139 -3.27 2.41 14.77
N LYS A 140 -3.41 1.14 15.19
CA LYS A 140 -2.57 0.55 16.24
C LYS A 140 -1.08 0.54 15.87
N ILE A 141 -0.74 0.22 14.62
CA ILE A 141 0.65 0.26 14.12
C ILE A 141 1.23 1.68 14.22
N LEU A 142 0.48 2.69 13.79
CA LEU A 142 0.96 4.07 13.79
C LEU A 142 0.98 4.70 15.19
N GLU A 143 0.06 4.31 16.08
CA GLU A 143 0.10 4.66 17.50
C GLU A 143 1.35 4.06 18.17
N TRP A 144 1.65 2.79 17.89
CA TRP A 144 2.87 2.15 18.37
C TRP A 144 4.13 2.85 17.84
N LYS A 145 4.16 3.22 16.56
CA LYS A 145 5.25 4.02 15.98
C LYS A 145 5.48 5.33 16.75
N LYS A 146 4.40 6.01 17.19
CA LYS A 146 4.47 7.24 17.99
C LYS A 146 4.95 6.99 19.42
N ASN A 147 4.62 5.84 20.01
CA ASN A 147 5.05 5.46 21.36
C ASN A 147 5.32 3.94 21.49
N PRO A 148 6.53 3.47 21.10
CA PRO A 148 6.84 2.04 21.01
C PRO A 148 6.83 1.31 22.36
N ASN A 149 6.91 2.05 23.48
CA ASN A 149 6.93 1.49 24.83
C ASN A 149 5.53 1.20 25.38
N ALA A 150 4.46 1.63 24.70
CA ALA A 150 3.09 1.49 25.20
C ALA A 150 2.53 0.07 25.02
N ASN A 151 2.91 -0.64 23.95
CA ASN A 151 2.42 -1.98 23.60
C ASN A 151 3.54 -2.80 22.94
N ARG A 152 3.52 -4.13 23.05
CA ARG A 152 4.46 -4.98 22.31
C ARG A 152 4.00 -5.13 20.86
N TRP A 153 4.95 -5.18 19.93
CA TRP A 153 4.65 -5.39 18.50
C TRP A 153 3.87 -6.69 18.25
N GLU A 154 4.19 -7.74 19.01
CA GLU A 154 3.53 -9.04 18.95
C GLU A 154 2.02 -8.94 19.21
N ASP A 155 1.61 -8.18 20.23
CA ASP A 155 0.20 -7.98 20.60
C ASP A 155 -0.61 -7.25 19.51
N ILE A 156 0.07 -6.45 18.68
CA ILE A 156 -0.55 -5.73 17.55
C ILE A 156 -0.72 -6.67 16.36
N MET A 157 0.14 -7.68 16.23
CA MET A 157 0.18 -8.62 15.10
C MET A 157 -0.58 -9.93 15.33
N GLU A 158 -0.80 -10.34 16.58
CA GLU A 158 -1.43 -11.61 16.95
C GLU A 158 -2.88 -11.84 16.46
N PRO A 159 -3.80 -10.85 16.37
CA PRO A 159 -5.19 -11.12 15.96
C PRO A 159 -5.38 -11.36 14.44
N MET A 160 -4.35 -11.79 13.72
CA MET A 160 -4.32 -11.82 12.25
C MET A 160 -3.97 -13.17 11.61
N LEU A 161 -4.02 -14.25 12.39
CA LEU A 161 -4.11 -15.63 11.87
C LEU A 161 -5.54 -16.14 12.00
#